data_AF-P50893-F1
#
_entry.id   AF-P50893-F1
#
_cell.length_a   1.000
_cell.length_b   1.000
_cell.length_c   1.000
_cell.angle_alpha   90.00
_cell.angle_beta   90.00
_cell.angle_gamma   90.00
#
_symmetry.space_group_name_H-M   'P 1'
#
loop_
_entity.id
_entity.type
_entity.pdbx_description
1 polymer ?
#
loop_
_entity_poly.entity_id
_entity_poly.type
_entity_poly.pdbx_seq_one_letter_code
_entity_poly.pdbx_strand_id
1 'polypeptide(L)'
;MSRAIWKGPFIDPFFFRKNGSSNSNNKIYSRRSVVSPKFIGREVEIYNGHKWITIKIKEDMIGHKFGEFAFTRKATIHKKKTK
;
A
#
# COMPACT_ATOMS: atom_id res chain seq x y z
N MET A 1 -15.99 5.56 -6.97
CA MET A 1 -16.12 7.00 -6.68
C MET A 1 -14.83 7.53 -6.11
N SER A 2 -14.23 8.53 -6.76
CA SER A 2 -13.22 9.37 -6.13
C SER A 2 -13.87 10.23 -5.03
N ARG A 3 -13.08 10.66 -4.06
CA ARG A 3 -13.54 11.58 -3.01
C ARG A 3 -13.69 12.99 -3.57
N ALA A 4 -14.49 13.82 -2.90
CA ALA A 4 -14.57 15.24 -3.20
C ALA A 4 -13.20 15.93 -3.03
N ILE A 5 -12.90 16.89 -3.92
CA ILE A 5 -11.59 17.57 -4.00
C ILE A 5 -11.22 18.24 -2.68
N TRP A 6 -12.19 18.89 -2.01
CA TRP A 6 -11.96 19.62 -0.75
C TRP A 6 -11.50 18.72 0.42
N LYS A 7 -11.74 17.41 0.37
CA LYS A 7 -11.38 16.47 1.45
C LYS A 7 -9.91 16.08 1.46
N GLY A 8 -9.18 16.33 0.37
CA GLY A 8 -7.78 15.93 0.21
C GLY A 8 -7.57 14.40 0.19
N PRO A 9 -6.33 13.90 0.03
CA PRO A 9 -6.06 12.46 -0.02
C PRO A 9 -6.39 11.78 1.32
N PHE A 10 -7.08 10.63 1.25
CA PHE A 10 -7.40 9.85 2.44
C PHE A 10 -6.15 9.14 2.93
N ILE A 11 -5.81 9.44 4.17
CA ILE A 11 -4.81 8.75 4.95
C ILE A 11 -5.53 8.29 6.21
N ASP A 12 -5.46 6.98 6.47
CA ASP A 12 -6.09 6.44 7.66
C ASP A 12 -5.43 7.01 8.93
N PRO A 13 -6.19 7.49 9.93
CA PRO A 13 -5.64 8.09 11.14
C PRO A 13 -4.60 7.23 11.88
N PHE A 14 -4.63 5.89 11.73
CA PHE A 14 -3.64 5.02 12.37
C PHE A 14 -2.20 5.34 11.96
N PHE A 15 -1.98 5.92 10.77
CA PHE A 15 -0.64 6.28 10.31
C PHE A 15 -0.02 7.37 11.18
N PHE A 16 -0.80 8.34 11.65
CA PHE A 16 -0.29 9.44 12.45
C PHE A 16 0.10 9.02 13.87
N ARG A 17 -0.50 7.95 14.39
CA ARG A 17 -0.21 7.44 15.74
C ARG A 17 1.18 6.80 15.87
N LYS A 18 1.79 6.38 14.76
CA LYS A 18 3.06 5.62 14.76
C LYS A 18 4.32 6.46 14.57
N ASN A 19 4.19 7.78 14.37
CA ASN A 19 5.31 8.65 13.96
C ASN A 19 6.50 8.72 14.94
N GLY A 20 6.44 8.10 16.13
CA GLY A 20 7.51 8.15 17.14
C GLY A 20 8.55 7.03 17.09
N SER A 21 8.32 5.91 16.38
CA SER A 21 9.25 4.78 16.40
C SER A 21 9.89 4.56 15.04
N SER A 22 11.16 5.01 14.91
CA SER A 22 11.99 4.90 13.70
C SER A 22 12.10 3.47 13.17
N ASN A 23 12.03 2.46 14.06
CA ASN A 23 12.15 1.04 13.72
C ASN A 23 10.80 0.30 13.69
N SER A 24 9.68 1.00 13.85
CA SER A 24 8.39 0.31 13.87
C SER A 24 8.05 -0.19 12.47
N ASN A 25 7.93 -1.51 12.35
CA ASN A 25 7.34 -2.19 11.20
C ASN A 25 6.09 -1.43 10.76
N ASN A 26 6.20 -0.71 9.63
CA ASN A 26 5.12 0.08 9.06
C ASN A 26 4.13 -0.86 8.39
N LYS A 27 3.43 -1.63 9.23
CA LYS A 27 2.35 -2.52 8.86
C LYS A 27 1.13 -1.70 8.46
N ILE A 28 0.74 -1.85 7.21
CA ILE A 28 -0.39 -1.18 6.57
C ILE A 28 -1.52 -2.19 6.42
N TYR A 29 -2.56 -1.99 7.23
CA TYR A 29 -3.84 -2.70 7.09
C TYR A 29 -4.77 -1.99 6.10
N SER A 30 -4.80 -0.65 6.10
CA SER A 30 -5.63 0.11 5.14
C SER A 30 -4.99 0.14 3.76
N ARG A 31 -5.53 -0.69 2.88
CA ARG A 31 -5.23 -0.72 1.45
C ARG A 31 -5.82 0.47 0.68
N ARG A 32 -6.77 1.21 1.26
CA ARG A 32 -7.46 2.35 0.63
C ARG A 32 -6.72 3.68 0.79
N SER A 33 -5.77 3.74 1.72
CA SER A 33 -4.96 4.92 2.01
C SER A 33 -4.04 5.25 0.85
N VAL A 34 -3.92 6.54 0.57
CA VAL A 34 -3.01 7.08 -0.45
C VAL A 34 -1.61 7.14 0.13
N VAL A 35 -0.61 6.80 -0.68
CA VAL A 35 0.80 6.97 -0.34
C VAL A 35 1.10 8.45 -0.17
N SER A 36 1.39 8.86 1.06
CA SER A 36 1.83 10.22 1.38
C SER A 36 3.32 10.40 1.06
N PRO A 37 3.76 11.59 0.62
CA PRO A 37 5.18 11.90 0.43
C PRO A 37 6.05 11.63 1.67
N LYS A 38 5.45 11.62 2.88
CA LYS A 38 6.15 11.29 4.13
C LYS A 38 6.67 9.85 4.22
N PHE A 39 6.27 8.96 3.31
CA PHE A 39 6.69 7.57 3.30
C PHE A 39 7.82 7.26 2.31
N ILE A 40 8.28 8.23 1.50
CA ILE A 40 9.36 8.01 0.54
C ILE A 40 10.61 7.50 1.27
N GLY A 41 11.23 6.46 0.72
CA GLY A 41 12.44 5.85 1.28
C GLY A 41 12.20 4.88 2.45
N ARG A 42 10.98 4.80 2.99
CA ARG A 42 10.62 3.82 4.02
C ARG A 42 10.17 2.50 3.41
N GLU A 43 10.46 1.42 4.14
CA GLU A 43 9.90 0.11 3.87
C GLU A 43 8.57 -0.04 4.62
N VAL A 44 7.55 -0.49 3.89
CA VAL A 44 6.21 -0.73 4.43
C VAL A 44 5.79 -2.17 4.16
N GLU A 45 5.06 -2.73 5.10
CA GLU A 45 4.47 -4.05 4.99
C GLU A 45 2.99 -3.91 4.68
N ILE A 46 2.55 -4.34 3.49
CA ILE A 46 1.16 -4.21 3.06
C ILE A 46 0.47 -5.58 3.17
N TYR A 47 -0.66 -5.63 3.88
CA TYR A 47 -1.42 -6.86 4.01
C TYR A 47 -2.23 -7.15 2.73
N ASN A 48 -2.09 -8.37 2.19
CA ASN A 48 -2.83 -8.80 1.00
C ASN A 48 -4.03 -9.73 1.30
N GLY A 49 -4.35 -9.94 2.58
CA GLY A 49 -5.39 -10.89 3.01
C GLY A 49 -4.84 -12.25 3.46
N HIS A 50 -3.54 -12.51 3.24
CA HIS A 50 -2.90 -13.77 3.61
C HIS A 50 -1.49 -13.56 4.19
N LYS A 51 -0.69 -12.72 3.54
CA LYS A 51 0.69 -12.38 3.93
C LYS A 51 0.94 -10.88 3.89
N TRP A 52 2.02 -10.48 4.55
CA TRP A 52 2.57 -9.14 4.48
C TRP A 52 3.55 -9.05 3.31
N ILE A 53 3.38 -8.05 2.46
CA ILE A 53 4.26 -7.79 1.33
C ILE A 53 5.11 -6.56 1.68
N THR A 54 6.41 -6.76 1.83
CA THR A 54 7.39 -5.69 2.08
C THR A 54 7.68 -4.94 0.79
N ILE A 55 7.49 -3.61 0.80
CA ILE A 55 7.71 -2.74 -0.35
C ILE A 55 8.44 -1.49 0.12
N LYS A 56 9.53 -1.15 -0.56
CA LYS A 56 10.21 0.13 -0.39
C LYS A 56 9.53 1.19 -1.27
N ILE A 57 9.08 2.28 -0.65
CA ILE A 57 8.31 3.31 -1.35
C ILE A 57 9.25 4.22 -2.15
N LYS A 58 8.95 4.35 -3.44
CA LYS A 58 9.58 5.26 -4.38
C LYS A 58 8.72 6.51 -4.60
N GLU A 59 9.31 7.55 -5.16
CA GLU A 59 8.62 8.81 -5.47
C GLU A 59 7.46 8.63 -6.46
N ASP A 60 7.64 7.77 -7.47
CA ASP A 60 6.62 7.44 -8.47
C ASP A 60 5.35 6.80 -7.88
N MET A 61 5.40 6.34 -6.63
CA MET A 61 4.27 5.69 -5.96
C MET A 61 3.33 6.69 -5.25
N ILE A 62 3.70 7.96 -5.15
CA ILE A 62 2.89 8.99 -4.49
C ILE A 62 1.58 9.20 -5.25
N GLY A 63 0.48 9.35 -4.52
CA GLY A 63 -0.85 9.54 -5.11
C GLY A 63 -1.58 8.23 -5.42
N HIS A 64 -0.86 7.11 -5.54
CA HIS A 64 -1.45 5.77 -5.63
C HIS A 64 -1.90 5.26 -4.26
N LYS A 65 -2.74 4.22 -4.24
CA LYS A 65 -3.14 3.54 -3.01
C LYS A 65 -2.18 2.41 -2.67
N PHE A 66 -1.93 2.18 -1.38
CA PHE A 66 -1.13 1.05 -0.91
C PHE A 66 -1.62 -0.32 -1.44
N GLY A 67 -2.93 -0.48 -1.62
CA GLY A 67 -3.50 -1.71 -2.15
C GLY A 67 -3.10 -2.05 -3.59
N GLU A 68 -2.67 -1.07 -4.39
CA GLU A 68 -2.28 -1.30 -5.80
C GLU A 68 -0.98 -2.10 -5.89
N PHE A 69 -0.09 -1.93 -4.92
CA PHE A 69 1.21 -2.60 -4.90
C PHE A 69 1.18 -4.01 -4.30
N ALA A 70 0.03 -4.43 -3.74
CA ALA A 70 -0.12 -5.71 -3.06
C ALA A 70 -1.26 -6.54 -3.66
N PHE A 71 -0.95 -7.44 -4.58
CA PHE A 71 -1.93 -8.33 -5.21
C PHE A 71 -2.59 -9.27 -4.19
N THR A 72 -3.92 -9.36 -4.25
CA THR A 72 -4.75 -10.20 -3.35
C THR A 72 -4.96 -11.62 -3.89
N ARG A 73 -4.91 -11.79 -5.21
CA ARG A 73 -5.06 -13.08 -5.87
C ARG A 73 -3.71 -13.65 -6.31
N LYS A 74 -3.60 -14.98 -6.31
CA LYS A 74 -2.49 -15.67 -6.97
C LYS A 74 -2.64 -15.49 -8.49
N ALA A 75 -1.54 -15.25 -9.20
CA ALA A 75 -1.56 -15.25 -10.66
C ALA A 75 -1.82 -16.68 -11.16
N THR A 76 -2.86 -16.88 -11.96
CA THR A 76 -3.16 -18.15 -12.60
C THR A 76 -2.50 -18.17 -13.97
N ILE A 77 -1.66 -19.17 -14.24
CA ILE A 77 -1.09 -19.38 -15.57
C ILE A 77 -2.11 -20.18 -16.38
N HIS A 78 -2.55 -19.64 -17.52
CA HIS A 78 -3.34 -20.41 -18.47
C HIS A 78 -2.48 -21.55 -19.03
N LYS A 79 -2.94 -22.80 -18.90
CA LYS A 79 -2.25 -23.95 -19.51
C LYS A 79 -2.20 -23.73 -21.02
N LYS A 80 -0.99 -23.74 -21.62
CA LYS A 80 -0.87 -23.77 -23.07
C LYS A 80 -1.54 -25.05 -23.57
N LYS A 81 -2.38 -24.94 -24.60
CA LYS A 81 -2.89 -26.11 -25.31
C LYS A 81 -1.70 -26.73 -26.03
N THR A 82 -1.26 -27.91 -25.61
CA THR A 82 -0.42 -28.75 -26.46
C THR A 82 -1.24 -29.10 -27.68
N LYS A 83 -0.78 -28.69 -28.86
CA LYS A 83 -1.37 -29.12 -30.13
C LYS A 83 -1.15 -30.62 -30.28
#